data_AF-M0ZKF2-F1
#
_entry.id   AF-M0ZKF2-F1
#
_cell.length_a   1.000
_cell.length_b   1.000
_cell.length_c   1.000
_cell.angle_alpha   90.00
_cell.angle_beta   90.00
_cell.angle_gamma   90.00
#
_symmetry.space_group_name_H-M   'P 1'
#
loop_
_entity.id
_entity.type
_entity.pdbx_description
1 polymer ?
#
loop_
_entity_poly.entity_id
_entity_poly.type
_entity_poly.pdbx_seq_one_letter_code
_entity_poly.pdbx_strand_id
1 'polypeptide(L)'
;MQMYSSLKHVGIRDCFSEINTNPGYVDEEGRLQILPYVDFQKFPHDCNLCPPNMCKGMIVERIQVSMAKEGKKRMIYLGDGIGDFCPMERDFVMPRKDFPAWNLINENRTLVKAGVHEWKNWSTFFYN
;
A
#
# COMPACT_ATOMS: atom_id res chain seq x y z
N MET A 1 -12.19 -1.08 10.75
CA MET A 1 -13.26 -2.10 10.94
C MET A 1 -13.84 -2.63 9.63
N GLN A 2 -14.16 -1.77 8.65
CA GLN A 2 -14.81 -2.18 7.39
C GLN A 2 -13.98 -3.17 6.54
N MET A 3 -12.70 -2.87 6.25
CA MET A 3 -11.83 -3.76 5.47
C MET A 3 -11.77 -5.18 6.06
N TYR A 4 -11.51 -5.29 7.37
CA TYR A 4 -11.42 -6.57 8.06
C TYR A 4 -12.74 -7.35 8.01
N SER A 5 -13.88 -6.66 8.19
CA SER A 5 -15.21 -7.26 8.05
C SER A 5 -15.45 -7.77 6.63
N SER A 6 -15.13 -6.96 5.61
CA SER A 6 -15.26 -7.35 4.20
C SER A 6 -14.40 -8.57 3.87
N LEU A 7 -13.14 -8.60 4.31
CA LEU A 7 -12.23 -9.74 4.09
C LEU A 7 -12.71 -11.02 4.77
N LYS A 8 -13.29 -10.91 5.98
CA LYS A 8 -13.92 -12.03 6.68
C LYS A 8 -15.17 -12.51 5.94
N HIS A 9 -16.02 -11.59 5.53
CA HIS A 9 -17.28 -11.90 4.86
C HIS A 9 -17.05 -12.68 3.55
N VAL A 10 -16.04 -12.32 2.78
CA VAL A 10 -15.67 -13.03 1.54
C VAL A 10 -14.74 -14.23 1.76
N GLY A 11 -14.39 -14.55 3.02
CA GLY A 11 -13.63 -15.75 3.37
C GLY A 11 -12.13 -15.74 3.05
N ILE A 12 -11.53 -14.58 2.77
CA ILE A 12 -10.10 -14.46 2.38
C ILE A 12 -9.22 -13.85 3.46
N ARG A 13 -9.76 -13.62 4.66
CA ARG A 13 -9.00 -13.00 5.76
C ARG A 13 -7.68 -13.74 6.03
N ASP A 14 -7.68 -15.06 5.97
CA ASP A 14 -6.51 -15.88 6.32
C ASP A 14 -5.41 -15.86 5.23
N CYS A 15 -5.68 -15.25 4.07
CA CYS A 15 -4.67 -14.98 3.05
C CYS A 15 -3.70 -13.85 3.43
N PHE A 16 -3.97 -13.11 4.51
CA PHE A 16 -3.19 -11.94 4.94
C PHE A 16 -2.53 -12.17 6.30
N SER A 17 -1.19 -12.09 6.35
CA SER A 17 -0.42 -12.10 7.60
C SER A 17 -0.59 -10.79 8.39
N GLU A 18 -0.76 -9.67 7.69
CA GLU A 18 -0.84 -8.35 8.28
C GLU A 18 -1.82 -7.46 7.49
N ILE A 19 -2.55 -6.58 8.17
CA ILE A 19 -3.46 -5.60 7.56
C ILE A 19 -3.14 -4.23 8.12
N ASN A 20 -2.77 -3.29 7.23
CA ASN A 20 -2.48 -1.90 7.58
C ASN A 20 -3.52 -0.98 6.94
N THR A 21 -4.26 -0.26 7.78
CA THR A 21 -5.30 0.69 7.37
C THR A 21 -5.48 1.71 8.48
N ASN A 22 -6.04 2.88 8.16
CA ASN A 22 -6.55 3.79 9.19
C ASN A 22 -7.41 3.01 10.20
N PRO A 23 -7.05 2.98 11.49
CA PRO A 23 -7.84 2.31 12.49
C PRO A 23 -9.20 2.98 12.63
N GLY A 24 -10.19 2.23 13.09
CA GLY A 24 -11.51 2.80 13.30
C GLY A 24 -12.42 1.87 14.08
N TYR A 25 -13.32 2.48 14.83
CA TYR A 25 -14.24 1.84 15.76
C TYR A 25 -15.60 2.55 15.69
N VAL A 26 -16.64 1.93 16.24
CA VAL A 26 -17.95 2.58 16.40
C VAL A 26 -18.04 3.07 17.84
N ASP A 27 -18.35 4.36 18.01
CA ASP A 27 -18.50 4.98 19.32
C ASP A 27 -19.83 4.60 20.00
N GLU A 28 -20.03 5.09 21.22
CA GLU A 28 -21.22 4.80 22.03
C GLU A 28 -22.51 5.32 21.38
N GLU A 29 -22.42 6.34 20.51
CA GLU A 29 -23.55 6.88 19.75
C GLU A 29 -23.78 6.15 18.41
N GLY A 30 -23.04 5.09 18.13
CA GLY A 30 -23.19 4.29 16.91
C GLY A 30 -22.54 4.92 15.66
N ARG A 31 -21.65 5.90 15.82
CA ARG A 31 -20.96 6.58 14.71
C ARG A 31 -19.60 5.92 14.43
N LEU A 32 -19.27 5.79 13.15
CA LEU A 32 -17.96 5.30 12.74
C LEU A 32 -16.90 6.38 12.93
N GLN A 33 -15.97 6.14 13.84
CA GLN A 33 -14.77 6.95 14.05
C GLN A 33 -13.60 6.36 13.27
N ILE A 34 -12.90 7.19 12.50
CA ILE A 34 -11.69 6.83 11.75
C ILE A 34 -10.52 7.64 12.30
N LEU A 35 -9.47 6.94 12.72
CA LEU A 35 -8.25 7.52 13.27
C LEU A 35 -7.16 7.50 12.20
N PRO A 36 -6.20 8.44 12.22
CA PRO A 36 -5.06 8.38 11.32
C PRO A 36 -4.15 7.20 11.70
N TYR A 37 -3.57 6.55 10.70
CA TYR A 37 -2.59 5.48 10.92
C TYR A 37 -1.27 6.02 11.50
N VAL A 38 -0.84 7.18 10.99
CA VAL A 38 0.32 7.92 11.51
C VAL A 38 -0.19 9.15 12.25
N ASP A 39 0.32 9.37 13.47
CA ASP A 39 0.11 10.64 14.17
C ASP A 39 0.91 11.74 13.44
N PHE A 40 0.26 12.42 12.51
CA PHE A 40 0.86 13.45 11.67
C PHE A 40 1.18 14.76 12.42
N GLN A 41 0.73 14.91 13.67
CA GLN A 41 1.16 16.02 14.52
C GLN A 41 2.51 15.74 15.18
N LYS A 42 2.86 14.47 15.40
CA LYS A 42 4.10 14.06 16.07
C LYS A 42 5.16 13.51 15.12
N PHE A 43 4.75 12.87 14.04
CA PHE A 43 5.62 12.21 13.07
C PHE A 43 5.23 12.59 11.63
N PRO A 44 5.29 13.89 11.26
CA PRO A 44 5.16 14.27 9.86
C PRO A 44 6.28 13.59 9.06
N HIS A 45 5.94 13.06 7.89
CA HIS A 45 6.92 12.47 6.98
C HIS A 45 7.13 13.41 5.79
N ASP A 46 8.33 13.39 5.18
CA ASP A 46 8.68 14.26 4.04
C ASP A 46 8.14 13.77 2.68
N CYS A 47 6.98 13.10 2.66
CA CYS A 47 6.36 12.60 1.40
C CYS A 47 5.23 13.54 0.98
N ASN A 48 5.46 14.27 -0.11
CA ASN A 48 4.44 15.17 -0.70
C ASN A 48 3.36 14.42 -1.50
N LEU A 49 3.53 13.11 -1.73
CA LEU A 49 2.60 12.27 -2.51
C LEU A 49 1.59 11.51 -1.63
N CYS A 50 1.84 11.47 -0.33
CA CYS A 50 1.11 10.65 0.61
C CYS A 50 0.13 11.53 1.39
N PRO A 51 -1.11 11.07 1.66
CA PRO A 51 -2.00 11.81 2.54
C PRO A 51 -1.47 11.77 3.98
N PRO A 52 -1.70 12.82 4.79
CA PRO A 52 -1.09 12.98 6.11
C PRO A 52 -1.46 11.84 7.07
N ASN A 53 -2.62 11.22 6.90
CA ASN A 53 -3.08 10.15 7.77
C ASN A 53 -2.34 8.82 7.58
N MET A 54 -1.67 8.58 6.44
CA MET A 54 -1.07 7.28 6.13
C MET A 54 -0.03 7.33 5.00
N CYS A 55 1.23 7.04 5.32
CA CYS A 55 2.29 6.83 4.33
C CYS A 55 2.54 5.34 4.09
N LYS A 56 2.19 4.86 2.88
CA LYS A 56 2.42 3.47 2.48
C LYS A 56 3.92 3.14 2.37
N GLY A 57 4.76 4.12 2.02
CA GLY A 57 6.22 3.97 2.00
C GLY A 57 6.78 3.51 3.35
N MET A 58 6.46 4.23 4.43
CA MET A 58 6.89 3.90 5.79
C MET A 58 6.40 2.52 6.26
N ILE A 59 5.15 2.18 5.94
CA ILE A 59 4.58 0.87 6.28
C ILE A 59 5.38 -0.24 5.62
N VAL A 60 5.65 -0.11 4.31
CA VAL A 60 6.40 -1.12 3.57
C VAL A 60 7.85 -1.17 4.01
N GLU A 61 8.48 -0.04 4.34
CA GLU A 61 9.83 0.01 4.91
C GLU A 61 9.92 -0.77 6.22
N ARG A 62 8.96 -0.58 7.15
CA ARG A 62 8.88 -1.40 8.38
C ARG A 62 8.80 -2.89 8.05
N ILE A 63 7.96 -3.26 7.07
CA ILE A 63 7.79 -4.66 6.66
C ILE A 63 9.11 -5.20 6.11
N GLN A 64 9.83 -4.44 5.27
CA GLN A 64 11.14 -4.82 4.74
C GLN A 64 12.16 -5.06 5.86
N VAL A 65 12.24 -4.15 6.84
CA VAL A 65 13.13 -4.30 8.01
C VAL A 65 12.79 -5.55 8.82
N SER A 66 11.50 -5.87 8.99
CA SER A 66 11.09 -7.11 9.65
C SER A 66 11.47 -8.36 8.84
N MET A 67 11.22 -8.34 7.53
CA MET A 67 11.54 -9.47 6.64
C MET A 67 13.04 -9.72 6.54
N ALA A 68 13.87 -8.67 6.55
CA ALA A 68 15.33 -8.79 6.48
C ALA A 68 15.91 -9.62 7.63
N LYS A 69 15.26 -9.61 8.82
CA LYS A 69 15.65 -10.44 9.97
C LYS A 69 15.43 -11.93 9.72
N GLU A 70 14.52 -12.28 8.81
CA GLU A 70 14.18 -13.66 8.44
C GLU A 70 14.89 -14.11 7.15
N GLY A 71 15.81 -13.28 6.62
CA GLY A 71 16.53 -13.50 5.37
C GLY A 71 15.98 -12.69 4.19
N LYS A 72 16.73 -12.66 3.07
CA LYS A 72 16.36 -11.88 1.90
C LYS A 72 15.14 -12.51 1.20
N LYS A 73 14.01 -11.82 1.27
CA LYS A 73 12.77 -12.17 0.58
C LYS A 73 12.52 -11.21 -0.59
N ARG A 74 11.90 -11.71 -1.66
CA ARG A 74 11.47 -10.88 -2.79
C ARG A 74 10.22 -10.08 -2.41
N MET A 75 10.17 -8.80 -2.75
CA MET A 75 9.01 -7.95 -2.51
C MET A 75 8.36 -7.50 -3.83
N ILE A 76 7.07 -7.81 -3.95
CA ILE A 76 6.21 -7.39 -5.05
C ILE A 76 5.16 -6.44 -4.49
N TYR A 77 5.07 -5.23 -5.04
CA TYR A 77 4.11 -4.22 -4.62
C TYR A 77 3.07 -3.96 -5.71
N LEU A 78 1.79 -3.97 -5.34
CA LEU A 78 0.66 -3.74 -6.25
C LEU A 78 -0.12 -2.51 -5.78
N GLY A 79 -0.48 -1.61 -6.69
CA GLY A 79 -1.28 -0.43 -6.35
C GLY A 79 -1.68 0.40 -7.56
N ASP A 80 -2.60 1.34 -7.38
CA ASP A 80 -3.15 2.17 -8.46
C ASP A 80 -3.19 3.67 -8.11
N GLY A 81 -3.35 4.02 -6.83
CA GLY A 81 -3.47 5.40 -6.37
C GLY A 81 -2.16 6.16 -6.30
N ILE A 82 -2.23 7.50 -6.22
CA ILE A 82 -1.03 8.35 -6.15
C ILE A 82 -0.13 8.00 -4.94
N GLY A 83 -0.73 7.69 -3.78
CA GLY A 83 -0.01 7.31 -2.57
C GLY A 83 0.67 5.93 -2.65
N ASP A 84 0.39 5.15 -3.71
CA ASP A 84 1.09 3.90 -4.00
C ASP A 84 2.45 4.13 -4.67
N PHE A 85 2.75 5.35 -5.14
CA PHE A 85 4.06 5.67 -5.70
C PHE A 85 5.18 5.71 -4.64
N CYS A 86 4.87 6.16 -3.43
CA CYS A 86 5.87 6.28 -2.36
C CYS A 86 6.62 4.96 -2.02
N PRO A 87 5.95 3.80 -1.91
CA PRO A 87 6.64 2.53 -1.68
C PRO A 87 7.32 1.91 -2.91
N MET A 88 7.52 2.61 -4.04
CA MET A 88 7.95 1.99 -5.31
C MET A 88 9.45 1.65 -5.43
N GLU A 89 10.25 1.80 -4.37
CA GLU A 89 11.64 1.32 -4.35
C GLU A 89 11.73 -0.16 -3.95
N ARG A 90 11.17 -1.07 -4.76
CA ARG A 90 11.08 -2.52 -4.47
C ARG A 90 11.73 -3.37 -5.56
N ASP A 91 11.74 -4.70 -5.39
CA ASP A 91 12.22 -5.60 -6.44
C ASP A 91 11.30 -5.51 -7.66
N PHE A 92 9.99 -5.59 -7.43
CA PHE A 92 8.96 -5.48 -8.46
C PHE A 92 7.79 -4.60 -8.02
N VAL A 93 7.29 -3.82 -8.95
CA VAL A 93 6.11 -2.99 -8.78
C VAL A 93 5.12 -3.26 -9.91
N MET A 94 3.84 -3.34 -9.56
CA MET A 94 2.78 -3.69 -10.48
C MET A 94 1.68 -2.62 -10.46
N PRO A 95 1.94 -1.46 -11.09
CA PRO A 95 0.98 -0.37 -11.12
C PRO A 95 -0.19 -0.71 -12.04
N ARG A 96 -1.40 -0.28 -11.67
CA ARG A 96 -2.55 -0.41 -12.56
C ARG A 96 -2.41 0.55 -13.74
N LYS A 97 -2.44 0.03 -14.96
CA LYS A 97 -2.29 0.79 -16.21
C LYS A 97 -3.36 1.88 -16.30
N ASP A 98 -2.95 3.06 -16.74
CA ASP A 98 -3.78 4.27 -16.89
C ASP A 98 -4.28 4.90 -15.57
N PHE A 99 -3.72 4.48 -14.42
CA PHE A 99 -4.02 5.06 -13.08
C PHE A 99 -2.86 5.92 -12.56
N PRO A 100 -3.08 6.77 -11.53
CA PRO A 100 -2.09 7.74 -11.05
C PRO A 100 -0.70 7.16 -10.72
N ALA A 101 -0.62 5.99 -10.08
CA ALA A 101 0.67 5.35 -9.80
C ALA A 101 1.46 5.01 -11.07
N TRP A 102 0.76 4.51 -12.10
CA TRP A 102 1.34 4.17 -13.40
C TRP A 102 1.84 5.42 -14.14
N ASN A 103 1.05 6.50 -14.13
CA ASN A 103 1.45 7.80 -14.70
C ASN A 103 2.75 8.31 -14.07
N LEU A 104 2.81 8.35 -12.72
CA LEU A 104 4.00 8.81 -12.01
C LEU A 104 5.24 7.93 -12.28
N ILE A 105 5.07 6.60 -12.36
CA ILE A 105 6.17 5.68 -12.70
C ILE A 105 6.69 5.96 -14.11
N ASN A 106 5.81 6.27 -15.06
CA ASN A 106 6.23 6.57 -16.42
C ASN A 106 6.92 7.93 -16.54
N GLU A 107 6.40 8.94 -15.85
CA GLU A 107 7.01 10.28 -15.77
C GLU A 107 8.40 10.25 -15.11
N ASN A 108 8.61 9.33 -14.16
CA ASN A 108 9.82 9.22 -13.36
C ASN A 108 10.57 7.92 -13.61
N ARG A 109 10.48 7.35 -14.82
CA ARG A 109 10.95 5.97 -15.09
C ARG A 109 12.41 5.73 -14.76
N THR A 110 13.26 6.74 -14.91
CA THR A 110 14.69 6.69 -14.59
C THR A 110 14.97 6.61 -13.09
N LEU A 111 14.04 7.04 -12.24
CA LEU A 111 14.14 7.00 -10.78
C LEU A 111 13.63 5.67 -10.20
N VAL A 112 12.79 4.94 -10.95
CA VAL A 112 12.22 3.66 -10.53
C VAL A 112 13.20 2.53 -10.84
N LYS A 113 13.90 2.05 -9.80
CA LYS A 113 14.83 0.92 -9.91
C LYS A 113 14.16 -0.46 -9.94
N ALA A 114 12.87 -0.52 -9.58
CA ALA A 114 12.09 -1.75 -9.55
C ALA A 114 11.79 -2.28 -10.95
N GLY A 115 11.67 -3.61 -11.10
CA GLY A 115 11.02 -4.20 -12.27
C GLY A 115 9.54 -3.80 -12.31
N VAL A 116 9.08 -3.18 -13.39
CA VAL A 116 7.70 -2.67 -13.50
C VAL A 116 6.87 -3.57 -14.40
N HIS A 117 5.78 -4.12 -13.89
CA HIS A 117 4.82 -4.95 -14.62
C HIS A 117 3.41 -4.40 -14.47
N GLU A 118 2.94 -3.64 -15.46
CA GLU A 118 1.59 -3.07 -15.43
C GLU A 118 0.49 -4.13 -15.54
N TRP A 119 -0.68 -3.84 -14.97
CA TRP A 119 -1.89 -4.65 -15.14
C TRP A 119 -3.09 -3.74 -15.41
N LYS A 120 -4.06 -4.19 -16.21
CA LYS A 120 -5.27 -3.39 -16.49
C LYS A 120 -6.48 -3.88 -15.70
N ASN A 121 -6.58 -5.19 -15.58
CA ASN A 121 -7.67 -5.94 -14.96
C ASN A 121 -7.18 -7.34 -14.55
N TRP A 122 -8.01 -8.08 -13.83
CA TRP A 122 -7.65 -9.43 -13.35
C TRP A 122 -7.31 -10.41 -14.48
N SER A 123 -7.91 -10.25 -15.67
CA SER A 123 -7.61 -11.10 -16.82
C SER A 123 -6.25 -10.83 -17.45
N THR A 124 -5.61 -9.68 -17.19
CA THR A 124 -4.27 -9.33 -17.70
C THR A 124 -3.19 -9.48 -16.63
N PHE A 125 -3.56 -9.73 -15.38
CA PHE A 125 -2.64 -9.72 -14.24
C PHE A 125 -1.55 -10.80 -14.31
N PHE A 126 -1.84 -11.96 -14.92
CA PHE A 126 -0.91 -13.09 -14.99
C PHE A 126 -0.12 -13.19 -16.30
N TYR A 127 -0.33 -12.27 -17.25
CA TYR A 127 0.21 -12.37 -18.61
C TYR A 127 1.34 -11.38 -18.90
N ASN A 128 1.84 -10.67 -17.88
CA ASN A 128 2.88 -9.63 -18.00
C ASN A 128 4.07 -9.88 -17.07
#